data_AF-A0A4R7ZD00-F1
#
_entry.id   AF-A0A4R7ZD00-F1
#
_cell.length_a   1.000
_cell.length_b   1.000
_cell.length_c   1.000
_cell.angle_alpha   90.00
_cell.angle_beta   90.00
_cell.angle_gamma   90.00
#
_symmetry.space_group_name_H-M   'P 1'
#
loop_
_entity.id
_entity.type
_entity.pdbx_description
1 polymer ?
#
loop_
_entity_poly.entity_id
_entity_poly.type
_entity_poly.pdbx_seq_one_letter_code
_entity_poly.pdbx_strand_id
1 'polypeptide(L)'
;MWDSFRVSEDGDATPQVTPEAPAIVPPAAPEVPFGVTPAAPSASAAPEVPFVVLVDREAVLRRREVVRTVERRGAWVTLAIAVVGIAAALYALVAFHGAGMWPFAILLILAMIPLLLSTVMVFRLQSERQQWYDANDLQQVAMRMSLKGLELACDGAAYPVVLQWKAVRGFRQQKLLGQYVLDLDLARGVGATTAGVRGLDQASVRSVVKPNPLLRPTGLFLVKALDQPVHIIDEAMKHFSGGTAQIKR
;
A
#
# COMPACT_ATOMS: atom_id res chain seq x y z
N MET A 1 -8.19 -24.06 -24.18
CA MET A 1 -8.48 -24.26 -25.61
C MET A 1 -9.66 -23.39 -25.98
N TRP A 2 -9.39 -22.10 -26.23
CA TRP A 2 -10.21 -21.15 -27.00
C TRP A 2 -9.27 -19.98 -27.32
N ASP A 3 -8.44 -20.21 -28.34
CA ASP A 3 -7.82 -19.15 -29.14
C ASP A 3 -8.91 -18.50 -30.00
N SER A 4 -8.86 -17.18 -30.17
CA SER A 4 -9.09 -16.49 -31.46
C SER A 4 -8.93 -14.97 -31.31
N PHE A 5 -7.82 -14.47 -31.85
CA PHE A 5 -7.69 -13.30 -32.72
C PHE A 5 -8.72 -12.15 -32.64
N ARG A 6 -8.20 -10.94 -32.41
CA ARG A 6 -8.39 -9.84 -33.37
C ARG A 6 -7.21 -8.86 -33.31
N VAL A 7 -6.53 -8.79 -34.46
CA VAL A 7 -5.61 -7.74 -34.90
C VAL A 7 -6.45 -6.69 -35.64
N SER A 8 -6.28 -5.42 -35.30
CA SER A 8 -6.65 -4.17 -36.00
C SER A 8 -6.07 -3.06 -35.12
N GLU A 9 -5.45 -1.99 -35.58
CA GLU A 9 -5.22 -1.44 -36.91
C GLU A 9 -4.12 -0.40 -36.71
N ASP A 10 -3.23 -0.27 -37.69
CA ASP A 10 -2.18 0.74 -37.72
C ASP A 10 -2.78 2.15 -37.64
N GLY A 11 -2.49 2.84 -36.53
CA GLY A 11 -2.74 4.26 -36.36
C GLY A 11 -1.48 5.04 -36.69
N ASP A 12 -1.39 5.48 -37.93
CA ASP A 12 -0.35 6.35 -38.49
C ASP A 12 -0.29 7.68 -37.72
N ALA A 13 0.58 7.76 -36.72
CA ALA A 13 0.85 8.99 -35.98
C ALA A 13 2.04 9.71 -36.61
N THR A 14 1.76 10.59 -37.57
CA THR A 14 2.72 11.58 -38.08
C THR A 14 3.35 12.36 -36.92
N PRO A 15 4.70 12.46 -36.83
CA PRO A 15 5.36 13.25 -35.81
C PRO A 15 5.10 14.74 -36.05
N GLN A 16 4.42 15.39 -35.10
CA GLN A 16 4.38 16.85 -35.04
C GLN A 16 5.78 17.38 -34.73
N VAL A 17 6.34 18.13 -35.67
CA VAL A 17 7.55 18.93 -35.48
C VAL A 17 7.19 20.10 -34.57
N THR A 18 7.59 20.02 -33.31
CA THR A 18 7.52 21.14 -32.37
C THR A 18 8.50 22.23 -32.83
N PRO A 19 8.08 23.49 -33.02
CA PRO A 19 8.96 24.57 -33.37
C PRO A 19 9.97 24.84 -32.25
N GLU A 20 11.24 24.82 -32.63
CA GLU A 20 12.41 25.10 -31.81
C GLU A 20 12.31 26.51 -31.20
N ALA A 21 12.25 26.58 -29.88
CA ALA A 21 12.21 27.84 -29.15
C ALA A 21 13.57 28.57 -29.29
N PRO A 22 13.57 29.90 -29.52
CA PRO A 22 14.82 30.65 -29.68
C PRO A 22 15.65 30.60 -28.40
N ALA A 23 16.92 30.26 -28.56
CA ALA A 23 17.93 30.20 -27.50
C ALA A 23 18.03 31.56 -26.77
N ILE A 24 17.61 31.57 -25.51
CA ILE A 24 17.82 32.69 -24.60
C ILE A 24 19.30 32.69 -24.22
N VAL A 25 20.04 33.66 -24.76
CA VAL A 25 21.43 33.96 -24.38
C VAL A 25 21.42 34.47 -22.93
N PRO A 26 22.07 33.78 -21.98
CA PRO A 26 22.15 34.28 -20.60
C PRO A 26 23.03 35.54 -20.54
N PRO A 27 22.64 36.56 -19.76
CA PRO A 27 23.46 37.75 -19.57
C PRO A 27 24.77 37.39 -18.84
N ALA A 28 25.86 37.99 -19.30
CA ALA A 28 27.20 37.83 -18.75
C ALA A 28 27.20 38.06 -17.22
N ALA A 29 27.77 37.11 -16.50
CA ALA A 29 27.92 37.19 -15.05
C ALA A 29 28.85 38.35 -14.67
N PRO A 30 28.51 39.14 -13.63
CA PRO A 30 29.41 40.18 -13.13
C PRO A 30 30.67 39.54 -12.51
N GLU A 31 31.83 40.05 -12.92
CA GLU A 31 33.12 39.70 -12.35
C GLU A 31 33.14 39.99 -10.85
N VAL A 32 33.24 38.92 -10.04
CA VAL A 32 33.35 39.03 -8.58
C VAL A 32 34.83 39.25 -8.25
N PRO A 33 35.18 40.29 -7.47
CA PRO A 33 36.57 40.59 -7.14
C PRO A 33 37.20 39.47 -6.28
N PHE A 34 38.34 38.98 -6.77
CA PHE A 34 39.25 38.06 -6.09
C PHE A 34 39.70 38.63 -4.75
N GLY A 35 39.33 38.00 -3.64
CA GLY A 35 39.78 38.44 -2.31
C GLY A 35 39.34 37.63 -1.10
N VAL A 36 38.88 36.38 -1.26
CA VAL A 36 38.56 35.52 -0.12
C VAL A 36 39.43 34.27 -0.19
N THR A 37 40.43 34.21 0.69
CA THR A 37 41.18 32.99 0.99
C THR A 37 40.19 31.88 1.33
N PRO A 38 40.11 30.77 0.56
CA PRO A 38 39.21 29.69 0.90
C PRO A 38 39.68 29.09 2.22
N ALA A 39 38.86 29.24 3.26
CA ALA A 39 38.97 28.42 4.46
C ALA A 39 38.98 26.96 4.01
N ALA A 40 39.92 26.19 4.54
CA ALA A 40 40.09 24.77 4.23
C ALA A 40 38.72 24.09 4.19
N PRO A 41 38.39 23.36 3.10
CA PRO A 41 37.13 22.63 3.04
C PRO A 41 37.11 21.67 4.21
N SER A 42 36.27 21.99 5.20
CA SER A 42 35.89 21.05 6.25
C SER A 42 35.50 19.77 5.53
N ALA A 43 36.22 18.67 5.79
CA ALA A 43 36.09 17.40 5.11
C ALA A 43 34.63 17.15 4.75
N SER A 44 34.29 17.36 3.47
CA SER A 44 32.97 17.15 2.94
C SER A 44 32.70 15.68 3.14
N ALA A 45 31.85 15.34 4.12
CA ALA A 45 31.34 14.00 4.28
C ALA A 45 30.79 13.60 2.90
N ALA A 46 31.46 12.64 2.25
CA ALA A 46 31.02 12.15 0.95
C ALA A 46 29.52 11.86 1.04
N PRO A 47 28.71 12.28 0.04
CA PRO A 47 27.27 12.07 0.06
C PRO A 47 27.02 10.57 0.18
N GLU A 48 26.67 10.14 1.37
CA GLU A 48 26.46 8.73 1.66
C GLU A 48 25.25 8.28 0.86
N VAL A 49 25.49 7.35 -0.05
CA VAL A 49 24.48 6.89 -1.00
C VAL A 49 23.42 6.13 -0.21
N PRO A 50 22.16 6.61 -0.17
CA PRO A 50 21.11 5.90 0.55
C PRO A 50 20.85 4.56 -0.14
N PHE A 51 20.64 3.51 0.65
CA PHE A 51 20.27 2.21 0.12
C PHE A 51 18.77 2.20 -0.20
N VAL A 52 18.43 2.04 -1.47
CA VAL A 52 17.07 2.10 -1.97
C VAL A 52 16.63 0.69 -2.37
N VAL A 53 15.50 0.26 -1.83
CA VAL A 53 14.82 -0.98 -2.22
C VAL A 53 13.60 -0.58 -3.03
N LEU A 54 13.47 -1.15 -4.22
CA LEU A 54 12.37 -0.89 -5.12
C LEU A 54 11.23 -1.89 -4.91
N VAL A 55 10.03 -1.46 -5.27
CA VAL A 55 8.86 -2.32 -5.35
C VAL A 55 8.81 -2.97 -6.74
N ASP A 56 8.71 -4.29 -6.80
CA ASP A 56 8.28 -4.99 -8.01
C ASP A 56 6.81 -4.66 -8.29
N ARG A 57 6.61 -3.68 -9.18
CA ARG A 57 5.28 -3.20 -9.60
C ARG A 57 4.41 -4.33 -10.12
N GLU A 58 4.97 -5.25 -10.90
CA GLU A 58 4.19 -6.35 -11.48
C GLU A 58 3.73 -7.34 -10.41
N ALA A 59 4.59 -7.65 -9.44
CA ALA A 59 4.22 -8.51 -8.32
C ALA A 59 3.09 -7.90 -7.49
N VAL A 60 3.13 -6.58 -7.24
CA VAL A 60 2.07 -5.88 -6.51
C VAL A 60 0.76 -5.84 -7.31
N LEU A 61 0.81 -5.50 -8.60
CA LEU A 61 -0.37 -5.46 -9.46
C LEU A 61 -1.04 -6.84 -9.59
N ARG A 62 -0.26 -7.91 -9.86
CA ARG A 62 -0.76 -9.29 -9.89
C ARG A 62 -1.46 -9.67 -8.59
N ARG A 63 -0.91 -9.28 -7.44
CA ARG A 63 -1.55 -9.55 -6.16
C ARG A 63 -2.84 -8.77 -5.99
N ARG A 64 -2.88 -7.48 -6.32
CA ARG A 64 -4.11 -6.67 -6.24
C ARG A 64 -5.23 -7.33 -7.04
N GLU A 65 -4.92 -7.88 -8.21
CA GLU A 65 -5.87 -8.62 -9.03
C GLU A 65 -6.33 -9.94 -8.37
N VAL A 66 -5.41 -10.73 -7.82
CA VAL A 66 -5.75 -11.98 -7.13
C VAL A 66 -6.63 -11.72 -5.89
N VAL A 67 -6.24 -10.76 -5.04
CA VAL A 67 -7.00 -10.38 -3.85
C VAL A 67 -8.38 -9.88 -4.26
N ARG A 68 -8.46 -9.01 -5.27
CA ARG A 68 -9.74 -8.53 -5.83
C ARG A 68 -10.62 -9.69 -6.29
N THR A 69 -10.06 -10.67 -6.99
CA THR A 69 -10.81 -11.81 -7.50
C THR A 69 -11.33 -12.70 -6.36
N VAL A 70 -10.49 -12.98 -5.36
CA VAL A 70 -10.86 -13.79 -4.20
C VAL A 70 -11.93 -13.09 -3.36
N GLU A 71 -11.75 -11.81 -3.04
CA GLU A 71 -12.73 -11.05 -2.27
C GLU A 71 -14.05 -10.89 -3.02
N ARG A 72 -13.99 -10.62 -4.33
CA ARG A 72 -15.20 -10.53 -5.17
C ARG A 72 -15.95 -11.86 -5.20
N ARG A 73 -15.25 -12.99 -5.31
CA ARG A 73 -15.88 -14.33 -5.21
C ARG A 73 -16.52 -14.56 -3.84
N GLY A 74 -15.82 -14.21 -2.76
CA GLY A 74 -16.37 -14.30 -1.41
C GLY A 74 -17.64 -13.46 -1.24
N ALA A 75 -17.62 -12.21 -1.70
CA ALA A 75 -18.78 -11.32 -1.66
C ALA A 75 -19.97 -11.84 -2.48
N TRP A 76 -19.73 -12.42 -3.66
CA TRP A 76 -20.76 -13.07 -4.47
C TRP A 76 -21.39 -14.27 -3.77
N VAL A 77 -20.59 -15.10 -3.10
CA VAL A 77 -21.11 -16.24 -2.34
C VAL A 77 -22.00 -15.77 -1.19
N THR A 78 -21.55 -14.79 -0.41
CA THR A 78 -22.35 -14.22 0.69
C THR A 78 -23.64 -13.58 0.17
N LEU A 79 -23.59 -12.86 -0.95
CA LEU A 79 -24.76 -12.27 -1.59
C LEU A 79 -25.75 -13.35 -2.04
N ALA A 80 -25.27 -14.43 -2.67
CA ALA A 80 -26.11 -15.53 -3.12
C ALA A 80 -26.82 -16.20 -1.92
N ILE A 81 -26.10 -16.46 -0.83
CA ILE A 81 -26.67 -17.02 0.41
C ILE A 81 -27.78 -16.11 0.95
N ALA A 82 -27.53 -14.80 1.01
CA ALA A 82 -28.51 -13.85 1.51
C ALA A 82 -29.77 -13.77 0.62
N VAL A 83 -29.60 -13.74 -0.70
CA VAL A 83 -30.72 -13.72 -1.66
C VAL A 83 -31.56 -14.99 -1.56
N VAL A 84 -30.91 -16.16 -1.50
CA VAL A 84 -31.61 -17.44 -1.33
C VAL A 84 -32.35 -17.49 0.00
N GLY A 85 -31.75 -17.02 1.09
CA GLY A 85 -32.38 -16.94 2.40
C GLY A 85 -33.65 -16.08 2.40
N ILE A 86 -33.60 -14.91 1.77
CA ILE A 86 -34.78 -14.02 1.64
C ILE A 86 -35.85 -14.65 0.75
N ALA A 87 -35.48 -15.21 -0.40
CA ALA A 87 -36.42 -15.86 -1.29
C ALA A 87 -37.15 -17.03 -0.61
N ALA A 88 -36.42 -17.84 0.17
CA ALA A 88 -37.00 -18.93 0.95
C ALA A 88 -37.95 -18.40 2.04
N ALA A 89 -37.59 -17.31 2.73
CA ALA A 89 -38.45 -16.70 3.74
C ALA A 89 -39.75 -16.14 3.14
N LEU A 90 -39.67 -15.47 1.99
CA LEU A 90 -40.82 -14.94 1.27
C LEU A 90 -41.73 -16.08 0.79
N TYR A 91 -41.16 -17.15 0.24
CA TYR A 91 -41.91 -18.33 -0.15
C TYR A 91 -42.65 -18.95 1.04
N ALA A 92 -41.97 -19.11 2.18
CA ALA A 92 -42.58 -19.64 3.40
C ALA A 92 -43.71 -18.73 3.93
N LEU A 93 -43.55 -17.41 3.85
CA LEU A 93 -44.59 -16.44 4.25
C LEU A 93 -45.88 -16.63 3.43
N VAL A 94 -45.74 -16.84 2.11
CA VAL A 94 -46.89 -17.04 1.20
C VAL A 94 -47.49 -18.43 1.38
N ALA A 95 -46.66 -19.48 1.42
CA ALA A 95 -47.12 -20.87 1.49
C ALA A 95 -47.79 -21.21 2.84
N PHE A 96 -47.35 -20.60 3.94
CA PHE A 96 -47.82 -20.89 5.29
C PHE A 96 -48.61 -19.75 5.95
N HIS A 97 -49.20 -18.87 5.14
CA HIS A 97 -49.98 -17.71 5.62
C HIS A 97 -51.04 -18.10 6.68
N GLY A 98 -51.69 -19.25 6.54
CA GLY A 98 -52.72 -19.75 7.48
C GLY A 98 -52.21 -20.55 8.68
N ALA A 99 -50.92 -20.90 8.74
CA ALA A 99 -50.35 -21.77 9.78
C ALA A 99 -49.78 -21.01 11.00
N GLY A 100 -49.94 -19.68 11.04
CA GLY A 100 -49.40 -18.84 12.13
C GLY A 100 -47.87 -18.68 12.14
N MET A 101 -47.16 -19.19 11.13
CA MET A 101 -45.69 -19.13 11.05
C MET A 101 -45.14 -17.82 10.46
N TRP A 102 -46.00 -16.86 10.14
CA TRP A 102 -45.60 -15.57 9.57
C TRP A 102 -44.58 -14.77 10.43
N PRO A 103 -44.60 -14.79 11.79
CA PRO A 103 -43.60 -14.06 12.58
C PRO A 103 -42.19 -14.63 12.39
N PHE A 104 -42.09 -15.96 12.23
CA PHE A 104 -40.81 -16.63 12.00
C PHE A 104 -40.21 -16.25 10.65
N ALA A 105 -41.03 -16.19 9.60
CA ALA A 105 -40.59 -15.74 8.28
C ALA A 105 -40.08 -14.28 8.31
N ILE A 106 -40.77 -13.38 9.04
CA ILE A 106 -40.31 -12.00 9.22
C ILE A 106 -38.99 -11.95 9.97
N LEU A 107 -38.83 -12.72 11.05
CA LEU A 107 -37.56 -12.81 11.79
C LEU A 107 -36.41 -13.30 10.90
N LEU A 108 -36.68 -14.26 10.00
CA LEU A 108 -35.69 -14.78 9.06
C LEU A 108 -35.26 -13.70 8.06
N ILE A 109 -36.21 -12.93 7.50
CA ILE A 109 -35.90 -11.78 6.64
C ILE A 109 -35.06 -10.76 7.41
N LEU A 110 -35.48 -10.42 8.63
CA LEU A 110 -34.79 -9.43 9.47
C LEU A 110 -33.34 -9.85 9.78
N ALA A 111 -33.11 -11.15 10.00
CA ALA A 111 -31.78 -11.71 10.22
C ALA A 111 -30.88 -11.65 8.98
N MET A 112 -31.44 -11.63 7.76
CA MET A 112 -30.66 -11.51 6.52
C MET A 112 -30.25 -10.06 6.20
N ILE A 113 -30.94 -9.06 6.77
CA ILE A 113 -30.66 -7.64 6.51
C ILE A 113 -29.21 -7.25 6.89
N PRO A 114 -28.70 -7.55 8.11
CA PRO A 114 -27.30 -7.25 8.46
C PRO A 114 -26.28 -7.90 7.52
N LEU A 115 -26.56 -9.12 7.05
CA LEU A 115 -25.70 -9.85 6.12
C LEU A 115 -25.60 -9.14 4.77
N LEU A 116 -26.74 -8.65 4.24
CA LEU A 116 -26.77 -7.84 3.03
C LEU A 116 -26.07 -6.50 3.21
N LEU A 117 -26.36 -5.77 4.29
CA LEU A 117 -25.71 -4.48 4.55
C LEU A 117 -24.20 -4.61 4.64
N SER A 118 -23.71 -5.65 5.35
CA SER A 118 -22.29 -5.94 5.43
C SER A 118 -21.68 -6.19 4.04
N THR A 119 -22.35 -6.97 3.20
CA THR A 119 -21.90 -7.28 1.84
C THR A 119 -21.87 -6.04 0.95
N VAL A 120 -22.91 -5.20 1.00
CA VAL A 120 -22.96 -3.93 0.25
C VAL A 120 -21.86 -2.97 0.71
N MET A 121 -21.60 -2.89 2.01
CA MET A 121 -20.55 -2.05 2.56
C MET A 121 -19.16 -2.51 2.10
N VAL A 122 -18.92 -3.82 2.00
CA VAL A 122 -17.68 -4.38 1.43
C VAL A 122 -17.52 -3.95 -0.03
N PHE A 123 -18.56 -4.08 -0.87
CA PHE A 123 -18.49 -3.65 -2.26
C PHE A 123 -18.22 -2.16 -2.40
N ARG A 124 -18.83 -1.32 -1.55
CA ARG A 124 -18.59 0.12 -1.55
C ARG A 124 -17.14 0.43 -1.18
N LEU A 125 -16.63 -0.14 -0.09
CA LEU A 125 -15.23 0.03 0.33
C LEU A 125 -14.25 -0.43 -0.76
N GLN A 126 -14.57 -1.52 -1.47
CA GLN A 126 -13.78 -1.99 -2.60
C GLN A 126 -13.78 -0.99 -3.75
N SER A 127 -14.93 -0.38 -4.07
CA SER A 127 -15.02 0.64 -5.12
C SER A 127 -14.22 1.89 -4.77
N GLU A 128 -14.28 2.35 -3.51
CA GLU A 128 -13.50 3.50 -3.03
C GLU A 128 -11.99 3.19 -3.06
N ARG A 129 -11.58 1.98 -2.65
CA ARG A 129 -10.18 1.54 -2.79
C ARG A 129 -9.71 1.48 -4.23
N GLN A 130 -10.55 0.99 -5.14
CA GLN A 130 -10.21 0.91 -6.56
C GLN A 130 -10.01 2.31 -7.15
N GLN A 131 -10.95 3.22 -6.90
CA GLN A 131 -10.82 4.61 -7.32
C GLN A 131 -9.55 5.25 -6.76
N TRP A 132 -9.21 4.96 -5.50
CA TRP A 132 -7.98 5.44 -4.91
C TRP A 132 -6.73 4.86 -5.60
N TYR A 133 -6.71 3.56 -5.90
CA TYR A 133 -5.60 2.93 -6.62
C TYR A 133 -5.45 3.42 -8.06
N ASP A 134 -6.55 3.72 -8.74
CA ASP A 134 -6.53 4.25 -10.10
C ASP A 134 -6.06 5.71 -10.12
N ALA A 135 -6.34 6.47 -9.06
CA ALA A 135 -5.91 7.86 -8.92
C ALA A 135 -4.48 8.04 -8.38
N ASN A 136 -3.90 7.04 -7.71
CA ASN A 136 -2.59 7.14 -7.05
C ASN A 136 -1.62 6.09 -7.61
N ASP A 137 -0.59 6.54 -8.34
CA ASP A 137 0.43 5.64 -8.86
C ASP A 137 1.21 4.95 -7.73
N LEU A 138 1.66 3.73 -8.00
CA LEU A 138 2.43 2.96 -7.04
C LEU A 138 3.80 3.62 -6.83
N GLN A 139 4.13 3.93 -5.58
CA GLN A 139 5.47 4.43 -5.26
C GLN A 139 6.51 3.38 -5.67
N GLN A 140 7.50 3.79 -6.46
CA GLN A 140 8.54 2.90 -7.01
C GLN A 140 9.51 2.41 -5.94
N VAL A 141 9.71 3.22 -4.90
CA VAL A 141 10.63 2.95 -3.81
C VAL A 141 9.85 2.33 -2.67
N ALA A 142 10.18 1.10 -2.27
CA ALA A 142 9.56 0.43 -1.12
C ALA A 142 10.09 1.01 0.18
N MET A 143 11.41 1.10 0.26
CA MET A 143 12.11 1.62 1.43
C MET A 143 13.41 2.28 1.01
N ARG A 144 13.76 3.35 1.71
CA ARG A 144 15.05 4.01 1.60
C ARG A 144 15.70 4.03 2.98
N MET A 145 16.90 3.48 3.06
CA MET A 145 17.71 3.47 4.26
C MET A 145 18.84 4.48 4.12
N SER A 146 19.02 5.28 5.17
CA SER A 146 20.10 6.26 5.28
C SER A 146 20.54 6.36 6.73
N LEU A 147 21.69 6.96 7.04
CA LEU A 147 22.07 7.20 8.44
C LEU A 147 21.09 8.09 9.20
N LYS A 148 20.34 8.95 8.49
CA LYS A 148 19.32 9.82 9.09
C LYS A 148 18.11 9.02 9.58
N GLY A 149 17.80 7.92 8.92
CA GLY A 149 16.65 7.09 9.23
C GLY A 149 16.18 6.24 8.06
N LEU A 150 14.98 5.70 8.24
CA LEU A 150 14.27 4.81 7.36
C LEU A 150 13.05 5.54 6.77
N GLU A 151 12.99 5.63 5.45
CA GLU A 151 11.80 6.09 4.72
C GLU A 151 11.08 4.86 4.16
N LEU A 152 9.77 4.77 4.36
CA LEU A 152 8.94 3.64 3.95
C LEU A 152 7.76 4.13 3.12
N ALA A 153 7.62 3.58 1.93
CA ALA A 153 6.42 3.76 1.13
C ALA A 153 5.35 2.75 1.58
N CYS A 154 4.38 3.21 2.37
CA CYS A 154 3.24 2.37 2.71
C CYS A 154 2.25 2.34 1.55
N ASP A 155 1.74 1.16 1.19
CA ASP A 155 0.64 1.04 0.24
C ASP A 155 -0.60 1.78 0.79
N GLY A 156 -1.21 2.66 0.01
CA GLY A 156 -2.30 3.51 0.49
C GLY A 156 -1.86 4.85 1.10
N ALA A 157 -0.57 5.12 1.28
CA ALA A 157 -0.08 6.39 1.82
C ALA A 157 0.14 7.43 0.73
N ALA A 158 -0.23 8.68 1.00
CA ALA A 158 -0.04 9.79 0.07
C ALA A 158 1.44 10.21 0.00
N TYR A 159 2.19 10.01 1.09
CA TYR A 159 3.61 10.33 1.19
C TYR A 159 4.35 9.29 2.05
N PRO A 160 5.67 9.11 1.85
CA PRO A 160 6.45 8.11 2.58
C PRO A 160 6.50 8.42 4.07
N VAL A 161 6.48 7.36 4.87
CA VAL A 161 6.65 7.40 6.32
C VAL A 161 8.14 7.52 6.62
N VAL A 162 8.54 8.57 7.32
CA VAL A 162 9.94 8.81 7.68
C VAL A 162 10.14 8.54 9.16
N LEU A 163 11.08 7.66 9.49
CA LEU A 163 11.34 7.18 10.83
C LEU A 163 12.83 7.30 11.17
N GLN A 164 13.15 7.90 12.31
CA GLN A 164 14.51 7.84 12.84
C GLN A 164 14.83 6.43 13.36
N TRP A 165 16.10 6.00 13.29
CA TRP A 165 16.52 4.69 13.78
C TRP A 165 16.18 4.45 15.25
N LYS A 166 16.17 5.49 16.09
CA LYS A 166 15.72 5.39 17.50
C LYS A 166 14.27 4.92 17.65
N ALA A 167 13.44 5.16 16.64
CA ALA A 167 12.04 4.76 16.61
C ALA A 167 11.83 3.37 15.99
N VAL A 168 12.83 2.82 15.29
CA VAL A 168 12.76 1.56 14.56
C VAL A 168 13.47 0.47 15.35
N ARG A 169 12.73 -0.57 15.76
CA ARG A 169 13.32 -1.76 16.38
C ARG A 169 13.78 -2.78 15.35
N GLY A 170 13.24 -2.70 14.13
CA GLY A 170 13.57 -3.57 13.00
C GLY A 170 12.31 -4.04 12.30
N PHE A 171 12.42 -5.18 11.61
CA PHE A 171 11.27 -5.82 10.99
C PHE A 171 11.04 -7.20 11.61
N ARG A 172 9.79 -7.65 11.60
CA ARG A 172 9.39 -9.00 11.93
C ARG A 172 8.89 -9.69 10.67
N GLN A 173 9.56 -10.77 10.28
CA GLN A 173 9.09 -11.62 9.21
C GLN A 173 7.93 -12.47 9.73
N GLN A 174 6.76 -12.37 9.10
CA GLN A 174 5.58 -13.17 9.46
C GLN A 174 5.06 -13.91 8.24
N LYS A 175 4.57 -15.13 8.45
CA LYS A 175 3.91 -15.92 7.41
C LYS A 175 2.41 -15.67 7.46
N LEU A 176 1.90 -14.90 6.49
CA LEU A 176 0.47 -14.61 6.34
C LEU A 176 -0.05 -15.31 5.08
N LEU A 177 -1.05 -16.18 5.22
CA LEU A 177 -1.71 -16.86 4.09
C LEU A 177 -0.72 -17.55 3.13
N GLY A 178 0.32 -18.19 3.69
CA GLY A 178 1.34 -18.88 2.91
C GLY A 178 2.45 -18.00 2.31
N GLN A 179 2.38 -16.68 2.50
CA GLN A 179 3.38 -15.72 2.02
C GLN A 179 4.16 -15.10 3.18
N TYR A 180 5.45 -14.83 2.96
CA TYR A 180 6.27 -14.09 3.92
C TYR A 180 6.12 -12.60 3.72
N VAL A 181 5.98 -11.90 4.84
CA VAL A 181 5.72 -10.47 4.88
C VAL A 181 6.60 -9.85 5.96
N LEU A 182 7.16 -8.67 5.68
CA LEU A 182 7.93 -7.89 6.63
C LEU A 182 7.02 -6.88 7.30
N ASP A 183 6.85 -7.04 8.61
CA ASP A 183 6.10 -6.13 9.46
C ASP A 183 7.07 -5.22 10.21
N LEU A 184 6.79 -3.93 10.29
CA LEU A 184 7.68 -2.96 10.95
C LEU A 184 7.47 -3.01 12.48
N ASP A 185 8.54 -3.34 13.22
CA ASP A 185 8.53 -3.33 14.69
C ASP A 185 9.03 -1.95 15.17
N LEU A 186 8.12 -1.12 15.69
CA LEU A 186 8.46 0.18 16.26
C LEU A 186 8.90 0.05 17.73
N ALA A 187 9.71 1.00 18.19
CA ALA A 187 10.04 1.08 19.61
C ALA A 187 8.78 1.39 20.46
N ARG A 188 8.78 0.93 21.72
CA ARG A 188 7.62 1.08 22.61
C ARG A 188 7.34 2.56 22.88
N GLY A 189 6.09 2.98 22.69
CA GLY A 189 5.66 4.37 22.91
C GLY A 189 5.90 5.31 21.73
N VAL A 190 6.43 4.80 20.61
CA VAL A 190 6.50 5.56 19.36
C VAL A 190 5.11 5.66 18.74
N GLY A 191 4.71 6.87 18.38
CA GLY A 191 3.48 7.15 17.66
C GLY A 191 3.64 8.33 16.71
N ALA A 192 2.53 8.80 16.16
CA ALA A 192 2.53 9.88 15.17
C ALA A 192 3.00 11.24 15.72
N THR A 193 2.97 11.44 17.04
CA THR A 193 3.42 12.67 17.71
C THR A 193 4.86 12.59 18.20
N THR A 194 5.55 11.46 18.00
CA THR A 194 6.93 11.29 18.44
C THR A 194 7.87 12.12 17.57
N ALA A 195 8.81 12.85 18.20
CA ALA A 195 9.77 13.68 17.49
C ALA A 195 10.59 12.85 16.48
N GLY A 196 10.74 13.36 15.25
CA GLY A 196 11.49 12.69 14.19
C GLY A 196 10.71 11.60 13.44
N VAL A 197 9.43 11.40 13.77
CA VAL A 197 8.53 10.50 13.04
C VAL A 197 7.56 11.32 12.22
N ARG A 198 7.42 10.99 10.92
CA ARG A 198 6.48 11.64 10.00
C ARG A 198 5.67 10.60 9.24
N GLY A 199 4.41 10.90 8.99
CA GLY A 199 3.53 10.07 8.15
C GLY A 199 2.88 8.89 8.86
N LEU A 200 3.16 8.65 10.15
CA LEU A 200 2.39 7.69 10.97
C LEU A 200 0.97 8.18 11.28
N ASP A 201 0.69 9.47 11.11
CA ASP A 201 -0.62 10.09 11.30
C ASP A 201 -1.58 9.87 10.13
N GLN A 202 -1.08 9.44 8.96
CA GLN A 202 -1.88 9.18 7.77
C GLN A 202 -2.95 8.12 8.05
N ALA A 203 -4.14 8.26 7.44
CA ALA A 203 -5.25 7.32 7.68
C ALA A 203 -4.90 5.86 7.33
N SER A 204 -4.18 5.67 6.21
CA SER A 204 -3.68 4.35 5.79
C SER A 204 -2.72 3.75 6.81
N VAL A 205 -1.84 4.56 7.38
CA VAL A 205 -0.81 4.13 8.35
C VAL A 205 -1.36 4.02 9.79
N ARG A 206 -2.38 4.80 10.16
CA ARG A 206 -3.03 4.73 11.48
C ARG A 206 -3.68 3.38 11.75
N SER A 207 -4.21 2.74 10.71
CA SER A 207 -4.73 1.37 10.79
C SER A 207 -3.65 0.34 11.16
N VAL A 208 -2.38 0.71 10.98
CA VAL A 208 -1.19 -0.09 11.24
C VAL A 208 -0.67 0.12 12.66
N VAL A 209 -0.62 1.38 13.09
CA VAL A 209 0.00 1.78 14.37
C VAL A 209 -0.91 1.53 15.57
N LYS A 210 -2.23 1.57 15.40
CA LYS A 210 -3.17 1.16 16.45
C LYS A 210 -3.44 -0.34 16.32
N PRO A 211 -2.97 -1.19 17.25
CA PRO A 211 -3.23 -2.62 17.21
C PRO A 211 -4.73 -2.84 17.46
N ASN A 212 -5.52 -2.85 16.40
CA ASN A 212 -6.87 -3.37 16.44
C ASN A 212 -6.75 -4.87 16.14
N PRO A 213 -7.16 -5.78 17.05
CA PRO A 213 -7.04 -7.23 16.85
C PRO A 213 -7.75 -7.75 15.58
N LEU A 214 -8.63 -6.94 14.99
CA LEU A 214 -9.38 -7.27 13.77
C LEU A 214 -8.82 -6.65 12.48
N LEU A 215 -7.97 -5.62 12.55
CA LEU A 215 -7.40 -4.95 11.37
C LEU A 215 -5.88 -5.07 11.46
N ARG A 216 -5.34 -6.06 10.76
CA ARG A 216 -3.91 -6.37 10.75
C ARG A 216 -3.09 -5.19 10.21
N PRO A 217 -1.89 -4.96 10.75
CA PRO A 217 -1.05 -3.85 10.34
C PRO A 217 -0.68 -3.95 8.86
N THR A 218 -0.99 -2.93 8.08
CA THR A 218 -0.47 -2.75 6.71
C THR A 218 0.81 -1.91 6.75
N GLY A 219 1.86 -2.44 7.38
CA GLY A 219 3.28 -2.10 7.12
C GLY A 219 3.96 -3.19 6.29
N LEU A 220 3.14 -4.05 5.69
CA LEU A 220 3.42 -5.37 5.20
C LEU A 220 4.01 -5.32 3.79
N PHE A 221 5.33 -5.17 3.69
CA PHE A 221 6.01 -5.43 2.44
C PHE A 221 6.08 -6.94 2.24
N LEU A 222 5.45 -7.44 1.17
CA LEU A 222 5.66 -8.82 0.79
C LEU A 222 7.12 -9.00 0.43
N VAL A 223 7.74 -10.03 0.99
CA VAL A 223 9.12 -10.39 0.63
C VAL A 223 9.26 -10.61 -0.88
N LYS A 224 8.21 -11.11 -1.55
CA LYS A 224 8.20 -11.34 -3.00
C LYS A 224 8.02 -10.08 -3.86
N ALA A 225 7.65 -8.95 -3.27
CA ALA A 225 7.43 -7.70 -3.99
C ALA A 225 8.61 -6.73 -3.84
N LEU A 226 9.69 -7.15 -3.17
CA LEU A 226 10.91 -6.37 -3.03
C LEU A 226 11.91 -6.85 -4.08
N ASP A 227 12.59 -5.91 -4.73
CA ASP A 227 13.65 -6.19 -5.69
C ASP A 227 14.90 -6.81 -5.03
N GLN A 228 15.15 -6.46 -3.76
CA GLN A 228 16.26 -6.96 -2.98
C GLN A 228 15.84 -8.14 -2.08
N PRO A 229 16.68 -9.17 -1.95
CA PRO A 229 16.41 -10.29 -1.06
C PRO A 229 16.56 -9.88 0.42
N VAL A 230 15.79 -10.53 1.30
CA VAL A 230 15.67 -10.17 2.73
C VAL A 230 17.00 -10.10 3.46
N HIS A 231 17.96 -10.95 3.12
CA HIS A 231 19.27 -10.95 3.78
C HIS A 231 20.09 -9.69 3.47
N ILE A 232 20.01 -9.17 2.24
CA ILE A 232 20.66 -7.90 1.86
C ILE A 232 19.99 -6.73 2.57
N ILE A 233 18.67 -6.76 2.72
CA ILE A 233 17.91 -5.76 3.48
C ILE A 233 18.31 -5.78 4.96
N ASP A 234 18.50 -6.97 5.55
CA ASP A 234 18.98 -7.11 6.94
C ASP A 234 20.40 -6.56 7.12
N GLU A 235 21.31 -6.86 6.19
CA GLU A 235 22.68 -6.34 6.21
C GLU A 235 22.73 -4.82 6.08
N ALA A 236 21.98 -4.25 5.12
CA ALA A 236 21.87 -2.80 4.94
C ALA A 236 21.28 -2.14 6.21
N MET A 237 20.24 -2.72 6.79
CA MET A 237 19.61 -2.19 8.00
C MET A 237 20.55 -2.22 9.19
N LYS A 238 21.33 -3.29 9.37
CA LYS A 238 22.37 -3.35 10.41
C LYS A 238 23.44 -2.29 10.18
N HIS A 239 23.85 -2.07 8.94
CA HIS A 239 24.82 -1.05 8.59
C HIS A 239 24.32 0.37 8.94
N PHE A 240 23.16 0.79 8.41
CA PHE A 240 22.65 2.15 8.61
C PHE A 240 22.14 2.43 10.03
N SER A 241 21.67 1.40 10.75
CA SER A 241 21.18 1.54 12.12
C SER A 241 22.28 1.42 13.19
N GLY A 242 23.54 1.14 12.80
CA GLY A 242 24.61 0.82 13.74
C GLY A 242 24.34 -0.44 14.56
N GLY A 243 23.63 -1.41 13.98
CA GLY A 243 23.25 -2.69 14.61
C GLY A 243 22.04 -2.63 15.55
N THR A 244 21.36 -1.48 15.65
CA THR A 244 20.18 -1.34 16.54
C THR A 244 18.90 -1.94 15.97
N ALA A 245 18.78 -2.00 14.64
CA ALA A 245 17.64 -2.58 13.93
C ALA A 245 18.07 -3.81 13.12
N GLN A 246 17.23 -4.86 13.14
CA GLN A 246 17.44 -6.09 12.38
C GLN A 246 16.12 -6.77 12.01
N ILE A 247 16.16 -7.68 11.05
CA ILE A 247 15.03 -8.53 10.68
C ILE A 247 14.96 -9.74 11.62
N LYS A 248 13.90 -9.83 12.40
CA LYS A 248 13.56 -10.98 13.24
C LYS A 248 12.74 -11.98 12.44
N ARG A 249 13.09 -13.26 12.53
CA ARG A 249 12.34 -14.37 11.92
C ARG A 249 11.20 -14.82 12.80
#